data_AF-A0A538ILD3-F1
#
_entry.id   AF-A0A538ILD3-F1
#
_cell.length_a   1.000
_cell.length_b   1.000
_cell.length_c   1.000
_cell.angle_alpha   90.00
_cell.angle_beta   90.00
_cell.angle_gamma   90.00
#
_symmetry.space_group_name_H-M   'P 1'
#
loop_
_entity.id
_entity.type
_entity.pdbx_description
1 polymer ?
#
loop_
_entity_poly.entity_id
_entity_poly.type
_entity_poly.pdbx_seq_one_letter_code
_entity_poly.pdbx_strand_id
1 'polypeptide(L)'
;MATTDDGTQAVRPAGDCLFHVAHAHFHYKDLISYTLYGHGADGPTTKVGTSQKASFCLADDEYFGYATPGPNGQRDFVGQPGCNIPEAVGNSLYVFEGITPGWGDVYTWDTPDQFIDISNTPPGTYDLVMKTNPNNSLLVAGPQQTCALTTLQLTASSVKVVGTNASIACP
;
A
#
# COMPACT_ATOMS: atom_id res chain seq x y z
N MET A 1 -11.24 12.69 -3.57
CA MET A 1 -12.63 13.08 -3.89
C MET A 1 -13.47 11.81 -3.82
N ALA A 2 -14.67 11.86 -3.26
CA ALA A 2 -15.58 10.72 -3.19
C ALA A 2 -16.93 11.11 -3.79
N THR A 3 -17.58 10.19 -4.51
CA THR A 3 -18.94 10.38 -5.00
C THR A 3 -19.92 9.88 -3.94
N THR A 4 -20.88 10.72 -3.56
CA THR A 4 -21.95 10.39 -2.61
C THR A 4 -23.12 9.69 -3.30
N ASP A 5 -24.02 9.10 -2.51
CA ASP A 5 -25.18 8.35 -3.01
C ASP A 5 -26.14 9.18 -3.87
N ASP A 6 -26.14 10.50 -3.70
CA ASP A 6 -26.92 11.45 -4.52
C ASP A 6 -26.18 11.92 -5.79
N GLY A 7 -25.01 11.33 -6.08
CA GLY A 7 -24.19 11.64 -7.25
C GLY A 7 -23.36 12.92 -7.11
N THR A 8 -23.37 13.58 -5.95
CA THR A 8 -22.50 14.74 -5.72
C THR A 8 -21.07 14.32 -5.39
N GLN A 9 -20.12 15.24 -5.57
CA GLN A 9 -18.72 15.02 -5.22
C GLN A 9 -18.40 15.70 -3.89
N ALA A 10 -17.81 14.93 -2.98
CA ALA A 10 -17.29 15.42 -1.71
C ALA A 10 -15.75 15.37 -1.70
N VAL A 11 -15.13 16.40 -1.14
CA VAL A 11 -13.69 16.42 -0.84
C VAL A 11 -13.53 16.33 0.67
N ARG A 12 -12.59 15.51 1.12
CA ARG A 12 -12.22 15.38 2.53
C ARG A 12 -10.71 15.26 2.68
N PRO A 13 -10.14 15.75 3.79
CA PRO A 13 -8.78 15.39 4.16
C PRO A 13 -8.64 13.87 4.24
N ALA A 14 -7.59 13.35 3.62
CA ALA A 14 -7.37 11.91 3.50
C ALA A 14 -6.01 11.46 4.02
N GLY A 15 -5.09 12.37 4.35
CA GLY A 15 -3.72 12.06 4.73
C GLY A 15 -2.75 13.05 4.10
N ASP A 16 -1.47 12.88 4.38
CA ASP A 16 -0.42 13.74 3.85
C ASP A 16 0.08 13.21 2.50
N CYS A 17 0.42 14.14 1.60
CA CYS A 17 1.17 13.88 0.38
C CYS A 17 2.52 14.61 0.45
N LEU A 18 3.61 13.95 0.08
CA LEU A 18 4.98 14.50 0.16
C LEU A 18 5.80 14.15 -1.07
N PHE A 19 6.78 14.99 -1.41
CA PHE A 19 7.74 14.67 -2.47
C PHE A 19 8.77 13.65 -1.97
N HIS A 20 8.87 12.50 -2.63
CA HIS A 20 9.82 11.44 -2.29
C HIS A 20 11.08 11.55 -3.13
N VAL A 21 12.17 12.03 -2.53
CA VAL A 21 13.41 12.37 -3.25
C VAL A 21 14.00 11.16 -3.99
N ALA A 22 14.00 9.97 -3.37
CA ALA A 22 14.58 8.77 -3.98
C ALA A 22 13.78 8.29 -5.21
N HIS A 23 12.48 8.59 -5.29
CA HIS A 23 11.62 8.19 -6.41
C HIS A 23 11.32 9.36 -7.37
N ALA A 24 11.67 10.59 -6.98
CA ALA A 24 11.50 11.83 -7.72
C ALA A 24 10.05 12.12 -8.15
N HIS A 25 9.09 11.81 -7.28
CA HIS A 25 7.67 12.14 -7.45
C HIS A 25 6.93 12.22 -6.10
N PHE A 26 5.68 12.67 -6.11
CA PHE A 26 4.86 12.84 -4.92
C PHE A 26 4.22 11.51 -4.50
N HIS A 27 4.16 11.30 -3.19
CA HIS A 27 3.62 10.11 -2.55
C HIS A 27 2.55 10.47 -1.53
N TYR A 28 1.45 9.73 -1.55
CA TYR A 28 0.53 9.62 -0.44
C TYR A 28 1.11 8.73 0.68
N LYS A 29 1.06 9.21 1.93
CA LYS A 29 1.56 8.48 3.11
C LYS A 29 0.53 7.51 3.66
N ASP A 30 1.00 6.43 4.29
CA ASP A 30 0.17 5.55 5.11
C ASP A 30 -0.99 4.89 4.33
N LEU A 31 -0.77 4.58 3.03
CA LEU A 31 -1.67 3.71 2.26
C LEU A 31 -1.61 2.27 2.79
N ILE A 32 -0.39 1.77 2.94
CA ILE A 32 -0.05 0.41 3.35
C ILE A 32 1.13 0.48 4.31
N SER A 33 1.14 -0.43 5.29
CA SER A 33 2.31 -0.71 6.12
C SER A 33 2.69 -2.18 6.03
N TYR A 34 3.99 -2.46 6.12
CA TYR A 34 4.54 -3.81 6.21
C TYR A 34 5.27 -3.98 7.53
N THR A 35 4.90 -5.00 8.29
CA THR A 35 5.53 -5.29 9.58
C THR A 35 5.86 -6.77 9.66
N LEU A 36 7.09 -7.07 10.04
CA LEU A 36 7.55 -8.42 10.35
C LEU A 36 7.24 -8.72 11.82
N TYR A 37 6.58 -9.84 12.08
CA TYR A 37 6.23 -10.32 13.40
C TYR A 37 6.88 -11.67 13.67
N GLY A 38 7.09 -12.00 14.94
CA GLY A 38 7.38 -13.38 15.35
C GLY A 38 6.20 -14.29 15.03
N HIS A 39 6.49 -15.51 14.57
CA HIS A 39 5.46 -16.49 14.27
C HIS A 39 4.94 -17.18 15.54
N GLY A 40 3.61 -17.28 15.68
CA GLY A 40 2.93 -17.98 16.77
C GLY A 40 1.88 -18.96 16.26
N ALA A 41 1.43 -19.86 17.14
CA ALA A 41 0.44 -20.90 16.81
C ALA A 41 -0.90 -20.31 16.33
N ASP A 42 -1.29 -19.17 16.89
CA ASP A 42 -2.54 -18.47 16.60
C ASP A 42 -2.35 -17.23 15.70
N GLY A 43 -1.16 -17.08 15.10
CA GLY A 43 -0.82 -15.98 14.20
C GLY A 43 0.36 -15.11 14.66
N PRO A 44 0.51 -13.91 14.06
CA PRO A 44 1.59 -12.96 14.38
C PRO A 44 1.64 -12.60 15.87
N THR A 45 2.86 -12.51 16.41
CA THR A 45 3.09 -12.23 17.85
C THR A 45 3.76 -10.86 18.05
N THR A 46 5.04 -10.85 18.47
CA THR A 46 5.78 -9.61 18.72
C THR A 46 6.28 -9.00 17.43
N LYS A 47 6.20 -7.68 17.34
CA LYS A 47 6.77 -6.91 16.23
C LYS A 47 8.30 -7.00 16.26
N VAL A 48 8.89 -7.41 15.13
CA VAL A 48 10.33 -7.60 14.92
C VAL A 48 10.93 -6.48 14.09
N GLY A 49 10.19 -5.99 13.09
CA GLY A 49 10.64 -4.91 12.21
C GLY A 49 9.49 -4.33 11.39
N THR A 50 9.70 -3.15 10.81
CA THR A 50 8.75 -2.50 9.90
C THR A 50 9.49 -1.97 8.69
N SER A 51 8.83 -2.01 7.53
CA SER A 51 9.39 -1.44 6.31
C SER A 51 9.51 0.07 6.41
N GLN A 52 10.55 0.61 5.77
CA GLN A 52 10.71 2.05 5.61
C GLN A 52 9.86 2.61 4.46
N LYS A 53 9.30 1.75 3.60
CA LYS A 53 8.33 2.15 2.57
C LYS A 53 6.99 2.51 3.21
N ALA A 54 6.86 3.78 3.59
CA ALA A 54 5.68 4.32 4.28
C ALA A 54 4.77 5.16 3.37
N SER A 55 5.10 5.31 2.08
CA SER A 55 4.38 6.19 1.16
C SER A 55 4.56 5.76 -0.30
N PHE A 56 3.59 6.09 -1.16
CA PHE A 56 3.50 5.63 -2.55
C PHE A 56 2.88 6.71 -3.45
N CYS A 57 3.39 6.91 -4.68
CA CYS A 57 2.58 7.51 -5.75
C CYS A 57 1.47 6.52 -6.10
N LEU A 58 0.24 7.00 -6.31
CA LEU A 58 -0.89 6.16 -6.67
C LEU A 58 -1.14 6.18 -8.19
N ALA A 59 -1.03 5.01 -8.82
CA ALA A 59 -1.19 4.85 -10.27
C ALA A 59 -1.93 3.57 -10.68
N ASP A 60 -2.45 3.59 -11.90
CA ASP A 60 -3.07 2.47 -12.58
C ASP A 60 -1.99 1.69 -13.36
N ASP A 61 -1.24 0.81 -12.70
CA ASP A 61 -0.14 0.06 -13.32
C ASP A 61 -0.61 -1.23 -13.99
N GLU A 62 -1.39 -2.04 -13.26
CA GLU A 62 -1.86 -3.34 -13.73
C GLU A 62 -3.37 -3.48 -13.56
N TYR A 63 -4.03 -4.07 -14.55
CA TYR A 63 -5.48 -4.23 -14.57
C TYR A 63 -5.88 -5.63 -14.06
N PHE A 64 -6.56 -5.66 -12.91
CA PHE A 64 -7.09 -6.87 -12.27
C PHE A 64 -8.60 -7.04 -12.45
N GLY A 65 -9.27 -6.10 -13.14
CA GLY A 65 -10.72 -6.09 -13.34
C GLY A 65 -11.24 -7.04 -14.43
N TYR A 66 -10.37 -7.76 -15.13
CA TYR A 66 -10.82 -8.67 -16.19
C TYR A 66 -11.66 -9.83 -15.61
N ALA A 67 -12.88 -10.01 -16.15
CA ALA A 67 -13.84 -11.02 -15.71
C ALA A 67 -14.23 -10.94 -14.22
N THR A 68 -14.12 -9.76 -13.60
CA THR A 68 -14.63 -9.50 -12.24
C THR A 68 -15.99 -8.80 -12.29
N PRO A 69 -16.82 -8.89 -11.24
CA PRO A 69 -18.12 -8.22 -11.19
C PRO A 69 -18.05 -6.68 -11.08
N GLY A 70 -16.84 -6.09 -10.99
CA GLY A 70 -16.63 -4.65 -10.83
C GLY A 70 -16.80 -4.14 -9.38
N PRO A 71 -16.76 -2.82 -9.17
CA PRO A 71 -16.62 -1.78 -10.19
C PRO A 71 -15.27 -1.81 -10.91
N ASN A 72 -15.27 -1.53 -12.21
CA ASN A 72 -14.08 -1.44 -13.06
C ASN A 72 -14.15 -0.14 -13.88
N GLY A 73 -13.04 0.59 -13.99
CA GLY A 73 -12.94 1.86 -14.72
C GLY A 73 -11.85 1.87 -15.78
N GLN A 74 -11.86 2.91 -16.62
CA GLN A 74 -10.78 3.17 -17.59
C GLN A 74 -9.48 3.56 -16.87
N ARG A 75 -8.34 3.55 -17.56
CA ARG A 75 -7.08 4.00 -16.96
C ARG A 75 -7.08 5.52 -16.80
N ASP A 76 -7.32 6.02 -15.59
CA ASP A 76 -7.40 7.47 -15.31
C ASP A 76 -6.08 8.00 -14.69
N PHE A 77 -5.36 7.20 -13.91
CA PHE A 77 -4.16 7.62 -13.18
C PHE A 77 -2.90 6.98 -13.76
N VAL A 78 -2.24 7.66 -14.71
CA VAL A 78 -1.17 7.03 -15.50
C VAL A 78 0.19 6.91 -14.80
N GLY A 79 0.33 7.37 -13.56
CA GLY A 79 1.61 7.46 -12.84
C GLY A 79 2.44 8.65 -13.33
N GLN A 80 3.76 8.50 -13.46
CA GLN A 80 4.62 9.58 -13.98
C GLN A 80 4.33 9.90 -15.45
N PRO A 81 4.33 11.18 -15.86
CA PRO A 81 4.69 12.37 -15.07
C PRO A 81 3.53 12.96 -14.22
N GLY A 82 2.34 12.38 -14.24
CA GLY A 82 1.14 12.87 -13.52
C GLY A 82 1.34 13.00 -12.01
N CYS A 83 2.06 12.08 -11.37
CA CYS A 83 2.41 12.20 -9.95
C CYS A 83 3.73 12.96 -9.67
N ASN A 84 4.35 13.56 -10.68
CA ASN A 84 5.58 14.35 -10.55
C ASN A 84 5.31 15.86 -10.66
N ILE A 85 4.43 16.27 -11.58
CA ILE A 85 4.26 17.68 -11.95
C ILE A 85 2.97 18.23 -11.33
N PRO A 86 3.04 19.17 -10.38
CA PRO A 86 1.85 19.81 -9.86
C PRO A 86 1.12 20.62 -10.93
N GLU A 87 -0.19 20.48 -10.99
CA GLU A 87 -1.10 21.25 -11.84
C GLU A 87 -1.66 22.44 -11.06
N ALA A 88 -1.75 23.60 -11.73
CA ALA A 88 -2.38 24.78 -11.16
C ALA A 88 -3.91 24.69 -11.26
N VAL A 89 -4.57 24.74 -10.12
CA VAL A 89 -6.04 24.82 -10.02
C VAL A 89 -6.39 26.08 -9.24
N GLY A 90 -6.77 27.12 -9.98
CA GLY A 90 -6.95 28.47 -9.43
C GLY A 90 -5.61 29.03 -8.91
N ASN A 91 -5.57 29.40 -7.62
CA ASN A 91 -4.38 29.94 -6.97
C ASN A 91 -3.59 28.89 -6.17
N SER A 92 -3.88 27.60 -6.38
CA SER A 92 -3.27 26.48 -5.67
C SER A 92 -2.62 25.51 -6.64
N LEU A 93 -1.64 24.75 -6.15
CA LEU A 93 -1.01 23.66 -6.90
C LEU A 93 -1.45 22.32 -6.31
N TYR A 94 -1.82 21.38 -7.18
CA TYR A 94 -2.26 20.05 -6.81
C TYR A 94 -1.52 18.99 -7.61
N VAL A 95 -1.29 17.85 -6.99
CA VAL A 95 -0.94 16.62 -7.71
C VAL A 95 -2.16 15.71 -7.61
N PHE A 96 -2.55 15.15 -8.75
CA PHE A 96 -3.67 14.22 -8.83
C PHE A 96 -3.12 12.80 -8.99
N GLU A 97 -3.41 11.97 -8.00
CA GLU A 97 -3.03 10.56 -7.96
C GLU A 97 -4.22 9.73 -7.49
N GLY A 98 -4.25 8.46 -7.86
CA GLY A 98 -5.33 7.57 -7.50
C GLY A 98 -5.14 6.17 -8.08
N ILE A 99 -6.02 5.27 -7.66
CA ILE A 99 -6.12 3.92 -8.22
C ILE A 99 -7.57 3.76 -8.65
N THR A 100 -7.78 3.57 -9.94
CA THR A 100 -9.10 3.40 -10.53
C THR A 100 -9.65 2.02 -10.16
N PRO A 101 -10.96 1.86 -9.88
CA PRO A 101 -11.55 0.54 -9.66
C PRO A 101 -11.17 -0.46 -10.76
N GLY A 102 -10.73 -1.66 -10.35
CA GLY A 102 -10.23 -2.69 -11.27
C GLY A 102 -8.73 -2.60 -11.59
N TRP A 103 -8.05 -1.53 -11.21
CA TRP A 103 -6.60 -1.37 -11.34
C TRP A 103 -5.88 -1.61 -10.01
N GLY A 104 -4.60 -1.91 -10.09
CA GLY A 104 -3.68 -1.96 -8.98
C GLY A 104 -2.39 -1.21 -9.30
N ASP A 105 -1.81 -0.64 -8.25
CA ASP A 105 -0.55 0.09 -8.25
C ASP A 105 0.56 -0.87 -7.80
N VAL A 106 1.55 -1.13 -8.66
CA VAL A 106 2.47 -2.29 -8.49
C VAL A 106 3.90 -1.82 -8.29
N TYR A 107 4.35 -1.91 -7.03
CA TYR A 107 5.73 -1.65 -6.66
C TYR A 107 6.55 -2.93 -6.61
N THR A 108 7.50 -3.07 -7.53
CA THR A 108 8.41 -4.22 -7.62
C THR A 108 9.50 -4.17 -6.55
N TRP A 109 10.12 -5.33 -6.28
CA TRP A 109 11.10 -5.53 -5.20
C TRP A 109 12.35 -4.65 -5.31
N ASP A 110 12.68 -4.18 -6.51
CA ASP A 110 13.83 -3.32 -6.82
C ASP A 110 13.52 -1.82 -6.63
N THR A 111 12.29 -1.46 -6.26
CA THR A 111 11.95 -0.08 -5.92
C THR A 111 12.73 0.35 -4.65
N PRO A 112 13.27 1.58 -4.59
CA PRO A 112 13.91 2.07 -3.37
C PRO A 112 12.98 1.98 -2.16
N ASP A 113 13.57 1.63 -1.02
CA ASP A 113 12.92 1.44 0.29
C ASP A 113 11.97 0.24 0.40
N GLN A 114 11.78 -0.54 -0.68
CA GLN A 114 10.88 -1.71 -0.74
C GLN A 114 11.45 -2.95 -0.01
N PHE A 115 11.95 -2.77 1.21
CA PHE A 115 12.51 -3.83 2.04
C PHE A 115 12.21 -3.63 3.53
N ILE A 116 12.50 -4.67 4.32
CA ILE A 116 12.63 -4.61 5.78
C ILE A 116 14.06 -5.03 6.10
N ASP A 117 14.80 -4.20 6.83
CA ASP A 117 16.13 -4.57 7.30
C ASP A 117 16.02 -5.66 8.37
N ILE A 118 16.62 -6.82 8.06
CA ILE A 118 16.67 -8.00 8.93
C ILE A 118 18.09 -8.34 9.38
N SER A 119 19.04 -7.40 9.27
CA SER A 119 20.47 -7.62 9.58
C SER A 119 20.71 -8.13 10.99
N ASN A 120 19.82 -7.78 11.93
CA ASN A 120 19.89 -8.20 13.34
C ASN A 120 18.76 -9.19 13.72
N THR A 121 18.06 -9.77 12.74
CA THR A 121 17.00 -10.75 12.98
C THR A 121 17.59 -12.17 12.93
N PRO A 122 17.47 -12.95 14.02
CA PRO A 122 18.02 -14.31 14.03
C PRO A 122 17.25 -15.25 13.09
N PRO A 123 17.83 -16.41 12.72
CA PRO A 123 17.11 -17.49 12.04
C PRO A 123 15.85 -17.90 12.81
N GLY A 124 14.77 -18.18 12.09
CA GLY A 124 13.48 -18.52 12.70
C GLY A 124 12.32 -18.41 11.71
N THR A 125 11.11 -18.64 12.21
CA THR A 125 9.88 -18.45 11.44
C THR A 125 9.24 -17.12 11.83
N TYR A 126 8.84 -16.35 10.83
CA TYR A 126 8.30 -15.00 10.99
C TYR A 126 7.10 -14.81 10.08
N ASP A 127 6.23 -13.89 10.45
CA ASP A 127 5.06 -13.52 9.67
C ASP A 127 5.21 -12.08 9.17
N LEU A 128 5.33 -11.92 7.85
CA LEU A 128 5.26 -10.62 7.20
C LEU A 128 3.78 -10.25 7.00
N VAL A 129 3.35 -9.20 7.68
CA VAL A 129 1.97 -8.71 7.60
C VAL A 129 1.96 -7.39 6.82
N MET A 130 1.15 -7.36 5.77
CA MET A 130 0.73 -6.15 5.09
C MET A 130 -0.58 -5.68 5.72
N LYS A 131 -0.70 -4.39 6.01
CA LYS A 131 -1.92 -3.75 6.52
C LYS A 131 -2.27 -2.52 5.70
N THR A 132 -3.48 -2.49 5.14
CA THR A 132 -4.02 -1.32 4.42
C THR A 132 -4.60 -0.30 5.38
N ASN A 133 -4.59 0.97 4.97
CA ASN A 133 -5.16 2.12 5.69
C ASN A 133 -4.81 2.13 7.20
N PRO A 134 -3.51 1.99 7.58
CA PRO A 134 -3.08 1.83 8.98
C PRO A 134 -3.60 2.91 9.93
N ASN A 135 -3.84 4.13 9.42
CA ASN A 135 -4.32 5.28 10.20
C ASN A 135 -5.83 5.55 10.06
N ASN A 136 -6.59 4.69 9.37
CA ASN A 136 -8.03 4.88 9.09
C ASN A 136 -8.35 6.26 8.47
N SER A 137 -7.42 6.81 7.70
CA SER A 137 -7.54 8.14 7.12
C SER A 137 -8.30 8.11 5.80
N LEU A 138 -8.28 6.99 5.09
CA LEU A 138 -9.06 6.78 3.86
C LEU A 138 -10.49 6.35 4.19
N LEU A 139 -11.44 6.98 3.49
CA LEU A 139 -12.84 6.54 3.47
C LEU A 139 -12.97 5.41 2.47
N VAL A 140 -13.40 4.24 2.93
CA VAL A 140 -13.55 3.02 2.12
C VAL A 140 -14.96 2.46 2.29
N ALA A 141 -15.51 1.84 1.23
CA ALA A 141 -16.83 1.21 1.26
C ALA A 141 -16.85 -0.14 2.00
N GLY A 142 -15.68 -0.76 2.18
CA GLY A 142 -15.51 -2.06 2.83
C GLY A 142 -14.88 -1.96 4.22
N PRO A 143 -14.19 -3.03 4.67
CA PRO A 143 -13.44 -3.00 5.92
C PRO A 143 -12.47 -1.82 5.94
N GLN A 144 -12.43 -1.10 7.06
CA GLN A 144 -11.54 0.06 7.22
C GLN A 144 -10.08 -0.31 7.01
N GLN A 145 -9.70 -1.53 7.38
CA GLN A 145 -8.37 -2.10 7.23
C GLN A 145 -8.51 -3.54 6.78
N THR A 146 -7.61 -3.97 5.91
CA THR A 146 -7.44 -5.36 5.50
C THR A 146 -5.99 -5.77 5.71
N CYS A 147 -5.78 -7.03 6.08
CA CYS A 147 -4.45 -7.56 6.31
C CYS A 147 -4.23 -8.87 5.57
N ALA A 148 -3.04 -9.01 5.00
CA ALA A 148 -2.54 -10.22 4.38
C ALA A 148 -1.23 -10.63 5.07
N LEU A 149 -0.98 -11.93 5.13
CA LEU A 149 0.14 -12.53 5.83
C LEU A 149 0.96 -13.40 4.89
N THR A 150 2.28 -13.31 4.98
CA THR A 150 3.23 -14.24 4.37
C THR A 150 4.14 -14.81 5.44
N THR A 151 4.11 -16.13 5.64
CA THR A 151 5.01 -16.80 6.58
C THR A 151 6.34 -17.06 5.90
N LEU A 152 7.41 -16.66 6.57
CA LEU A 152 8.79 -16.71 6.12
C LEU A 152 9.61 -17.60 7.03
N GLN A 153 10.43 -18.47 6.44
CA GLN A 153 11.52 -19.15 7.13
C GLN A 153 12.83 -18.42 6.83
N LEU A 154 13.44 -17.86 7.89
CA LEU A 154 14.75 -17.23 7.84
C LEU A 154 15.82 -18.23 8.30
N THR A 155 16.93 -18.27 7.55
CA THR A 155 18.19 -18.89 7.96
C THR A 155 19.26 -17.81 8.07
N ALA A 156 20.50 -18.19 8.42
CA ALA A 156 21.62 -17.25 8.46
C ALA A 156 21.95 -16.63 7.09
N SER A 157 21.49 -17.21 5.97
CA SER A 157 21.85 -16.79 4.63
C SER A 157 20.71 -16.81 3.61
N SER A 158 19.48 -17.11 4.03
CA SER A 158 18.34 -17.21 3.10
C SER A 158 17.01 -16.86 3.75
N VAL A 159 16.10 -16.35 2.94
CA VAL A 159 14.68 -16.20 3.27
C VAL A 159 13.88 -17.10 2.31
N LYS A 160 12.94 -17.87 2.85
CA LYS A 160 12.02 -18.70 2.06
C LYS A 160 10.58 -18.41 2.46
N VAL A 161 9.71 -18.20 1.48
CA VAL A 161 8.25 -18.20 1.70
C VAL A 161 7.79 -19.64 1.95
N VAL A 162 7.09 -19.85 3.07
CA VAL A 162 6.55 -21.17 3.45
C VAL A 162 5.02 -21.20 3.50
N GLY A 163 4.36 -20.04 3.51
CA GLY A 163 2.91 -19.94 3.45
C GLY A 163 2.44 -18.52 3.17
N THR A 164 1.22 -18.38 2.66
CA THR A 164 0.55 -17.10 2.42
C THR A 164 -0.92 -17.21 2.79
N ASN A 165 -1.45 -16.17 3.43
CA ASN A 165 -2.88 -16.00 3.65
C ASN A 165 -3.29 -14.59 3.20
N ALA A 166 -4.18 -14.52 2.21
CA ALA A 166 -4.62 -13.26 1.63
C ALA A 166 -5.58 -12.46 2.55
N SER A 167 -6.10 -13.07 3.61
CA SER A 167 -7.02 -12.42 4.54
C SER A 167 -6.86 -12.95 5.96
N ILE A 168 -6.36 -12.09 6.85
CA ILE A 168 -6.29 -12.33 8.29
C ILE A 168 -6.91 -11.15 9.05
N ALA A 169 -7.26 -11.36 10.32
CA ALA A 169 -7.50 -10.24 11.22
C ALA A 169 -6.21 -9.41 11.36
N CYS A 170 -6.32 -8.10 11.27
CA CYS A 170 -5.18 -7.22 11.49
C CYS A 170 -4.71 -7.30 12.95
N PRO A 171 -3.40 -7.45 13.21
CA PRO A 171 -2.82 -7.34 14.55
C PRO A 171 -2.99 -5.95 15.17
#